data_AF-A0A1H4VMZ3-F1
#
_entry.id   AF-A0A1H4VMZ3-F1
#
_cell.length_a   1.000
_cell.length_b   1.000
_cell.length_c   1.000
_cell.angle_alpha   90.00
_cell.angle_beta   90.00
_cell.angle_gamma   90.00
#
_symmetry.space_group_name_H-M   'P 1'
#
loop_
_entity.id
_entity.type
_entity.pdbx_description
1 polymer ?
#
loop_
_entity_poly.entity_id
_entity_poly.type
_entity_poly.pdbx_seq_one_letter_code
_entity_poly.pdbx_strand_id
1 'polypeptide(L)'
;MRRRGVVLLFAVLAVLGLVAGPAVAADPPPNSEPYTAPIDQPFQLGECYRDIKHGYAVKNVFGACWFTDMKFTHYVCPEPECAVDGTAAAYVYTTVNVLKESRRVAVSHRFVNWRVSGVPESARLGVTVACGPSAGGGGFCDRPSVPVVRSIAEWRVAPDVTEEFSLDGEDVPVAGVSAAVAAERRTQYRVTSRFVAEVPSGERYAVSDVVNGTGVRCDVARQLDPAYVRGADCVLRTWLLPWFTFSAGEVPIAETGAFVRAVATAGRLPGFPGVNGGSAAFTGPQFRVFHDVAARQAHRAAAEARCLQVWGPDWVRHAGGLTNACAAYPFDESVQGAAPGSLFEVRPVLDADQAEFSRRFTRFLAENHVLDGDGYYVYPTP
;
A
#
# COMPACT_ATOMS: atom_id res chain seq x y z
N MET A 1 38.03 -54.53 -57.29
CA MET A 1 36.72 -54.30 -57.93
C MET A 1 35.72 -53.80 -56.90
N ARG A 2 34.95 -52.79 -57.30
CA ARG A 2 33.77 -52.17 -56.68
C ARG A 2 33.01 -52.99 -55.62
N ARG A 3 32.68 -52.33 -54.50
CA ARG A 3 31.32 -51.99 -53.98
C ARG A 3 31.44 -51.66 -52.49
N ARG A 4 31.46 -50.38 -52.10
CA ARG A 4 30.31 -49.58 -51.61
C ARG A 4 29.46 -50.32 -50.57
N GLY A 5 29.79 -50.10 -49.30
CA GLY A 5 28.90 -50.30 -48.15
C GLY A 5 28.76 -48.95 -47.44
N VAL A 6 27.58 -48.35 -47.57
CA VAL A 6 27.18 -47.13 -46.86
C VAL A 6 26.86 -47.56 -45.43
N VAL A 7 27.64 -47.11 -44.45
CA VAL A 7 27.29 -47.25 -43.03
C VAL A 7 26.49 -46.00 -42.66
N LEU A 8 25.18 -46.18 -42.51
CA LEU A 8 24.26 -45.19 -41.98
C LEU A 8 24.59 -44.98 -40.49
N LEU A 9 25.05 -43.78 -40.14
CA LEU A 9 25.20 -43.33 -38.77
C LEU A 9 23.80 -42.97 -38.23
N PHE A 10 23.17 -43.85 -37.46
CA PHE A 10 21.98 -43.51 -36.69
C PHE A 10 22.42 -42.67 -35.48
N ALA A 11 22.31 -41.35 -35.60
CA ALA A 11 22.35 -40.45 -34.45
C ALA A 11 21.03 -40.60 -33.68
N VAL A 12 21.07 -41.33 -32.56
CA VAL A 12 20.02 -41.29 -31.54
C VAL A 12 20.17 -39.97 -30.79
N LEU A 13 19.45 -38.95 -31.23
CA LEU A 13 19.20 -37.73 -30.46
C LEU A 13 18.20 -38.09 -29.35
N ALA A 14 18.72 -38.53 -28.20
CA ALA A 14 17.96 -38.55 -26.96
C ALA A 14 17.72 -37.10 -26.53
N VAL A 15 16.55 -36.57 -26.90
CA VAL A 15 16.00 -35.33 -26.33
C VAL A 15 15.65 -35.63 -24.88
N LEU A 16 16.62 -35.43 -23.98
CA LEU A 16 16.36 -35.22 -22.56
C LEU A 16 15.67 -33.85 -22.43
N GLY A 17 14.36 -33.85 -22.66
CA GLY A 17 13.46 -32.80 -22.20
C GLY A 17 13.42 -32.85 -20.67
N LEU A 18 14.42 -32.24 -20.03
CA LEU A 18 14.31 -31.76 -18.67
C LEU A 18 13.19 -30.72 -18.67
N VAL A 19 11.95 -31.18 -18.43
CA VAL A 19 10.88 -30.35 -17.93
C VAL A 19 11.31 -29.96 -16.52
N ALA A 20 12.08 -28.88 -16.41
CA ALA A 20 12.21 -28.18 -15.15
C ALA A 20 10.81 -27.66 -14.83
N GLY A 21 10.08 -28.37 -13.97
CA GLY A 21 8.91 -27.80 -13.33
C GLY A 21 9.28 -26.48 -12.66
N PRO A 22 8.33 -25.53 -12.52
CA PRO A 22 8.61 -24.29 -11.81
C PRO A 22 9.13 -24.67 -10.43
N ALA A 23 10.33 -24.18 -10.10
CA ALA A 23 10.88 -24.32 -8.76
C ALA A 23 9.83 -23.79 -7.79
N VAL A 24 9.32 -24.66 -6.91
CA VAL A 24 8.50 -24.26 -5.77
C VAL A 24 9.41 -23.35 -4.95
N ALA A 25 9.21 -22.04 -5.08
CA ALA A 25 9.95 -21.06 -4.30
C ALA A 25 9.73 -21.41 -2.82
N ALA A 26 10.80 -21.77 -2.12
CA ALA A 26 10.75 -21.99 -0.69
C ALA A 26 10.30 -20.69 -0.01
N ASP A 27 9.32 -20.78 0.88
CA ASP A 27 8.83 -19.62 1.62
C ASP A 27 9.99 -18.93 2.35
N PRO A 28 10.14 -17.60 2.25
CA PRO A 28 11.16 -16.88 2.99
C PRO A 28 10.90 -17.01 4.50
N PRO A 29 11.96 -17.07 5.33
CA PRO A 29 11.81 -17.25 6.77
C PRO A 29 11.03 -16.09 7.39
N PRO A 30 10.18 -16.35 8.42
CA PRO A 30 9.47 -15.29 9.12
C PRO A 30 10.49 -14.35 9.78
N ASN A 31 10.34 -13.04 9.55
CA ASN A 31 11.16 -11.93 10.05
C ASN A 31 12.38 -11.50 9.20
N SER A 32 12.31 -11.59 7.87
CA SER A 32 13.23 -10.81 7.03
C SER A 32 12.99 -9.31 7.21
N GLU A 33 14.07 -8.53 7.22
CA GLU A 33 14.09 -7.05 7.30
C GLU A 33 13.05 -6.40 6.36
N PRO A 34 12.55 -5.18 6.67
CA PRO A 34 11.54 -4.50 5.85
C PRO A 34 12.02 -4.43 4.39
N TYR A 35 11.32 -5.18 3.55
CA TYR A 35 11.66 -5.40 2.16
C TYR A 35 11.68 -4.06 1.40
N THR A 36 12.86 -3.63 0.93
CA THR A 36 13.10 -2.40 0.17
C THR A 36 12.77 -2.55 -1.32
N ALA A 37 11.66 -3.22 -1.67
CA ALA A 37 11.25 -3.22 -3.06
C ALA A 37 10.83 -1.81 -3.49
N PRO A 38 11.01 -1.46 -4.78
CA PRO A 38 10.54 -0.19 -5.31
C PRO A 38 9.06 0.04 -4.96
N ILE A 39 8.74 1.26 -4.51
CA ILE A 39 7.39 1.70 -4.11
C ILE A 39 6.37 1.38 -5.21
N ASP A 40 6.79 1.33 -6.46
CA ASP A 40 5.93 1.19 -7.60
C ASP A 40 5.68 -0.29 -8.00
N GLN A 41 6.36 -1.29 -7.44
CA GLN A 41 6.17 -2.68 -7.84
C GLN A 41 5.03 -3.37 -7.07
N PRO A 42 4.15 -4.15 -7.76
CA PRO A 42 3.11 -4.93 -7.08
C PRO A 42 3.75 -5.93 -6.12
N PHE A 43 3.01 -6.33 -5.08
CA PHE A 43 3.33 -7.53 -4.34
C PHE A 43 3.29 -8.74 -5.26
N GLN A 44 4.38 -9.49 -5.31
CA GLN A 44 4.33 -10.87 -5.78
C GLN A 44 3.72 -11.73 -4.68
N LEU A 45 2.91 -12.73 -5.03
CA LEU A 45 2.31 -13.64 -4.03
C LEU A 45 3.37 -14.29 -3.12
N GLY A 46 4.55 -14.62 -3.66
CA GLY A 46 5.67 -15.17 -2.88
C GLY A 46 6.37 -14.19 -1.95
N GLU A 47 6.13 -12.88 -2.10
CA GLU A 47 6.61 -11.85 -1.17
C GLU A 47 5.66 -11.64 0.01
N CYS A 48 4.47 -12.24 -0.03
CA CYS A 48 3.54 -12.19 1.08
C CYS A 48 3.91 -13.22 2.14
N TYR A 49 4.54 -12.77 3.23
CA TYR A 49 4.85 -13.60 4.38
C TYR A 49 4.01 -13.21 5.60
N ARG A 50 3.81 -14.17 6.50
CA ARG A 50 3.03 -13.98 7.73
C ARG A 50 3.81 -13.09 8.69
N ASP A 51 3.41 -11.82 8.81
CA ASP A 51 3.76 -11.00 9.98
C ASP A 51 2.96 -11.51 11.19
N ILE A 52 3.63 -12.25 12.07
CA ILE A 52 3.03 -12.87 13.26
C ILE A 52 2.45 -11.81 14.22
N LYS A 53 2.92 -10.56 14.18
CA LYS A 53 2.44 -9.50 15.09
C LYS A 53 1.19 -8.79 14.57
N HIS A 54 1.02 -8.67 13.25
CA HIS A 54 0.00 -7.77 12.69
C HIS A 54 -1.04 -8.46 11.79
N GLY A 55 -0.83 -9.71 11.35
CA GLY A 55 -1.80 -10.48 10.55
C GLY A 55 -2.11 -9.92 9.15
N TYR A 56 -1.55 -8.74 8.84
CA TYR A 56 -1.73 -7.95 7.63
C TYR A 56 -0.43 -7.21 7.36
N ALA A 57 0.03 -7.21 6.11
CA ALA A 57 1.25 -6.54 5.67
C ALA A 57 0.94 -5.57 4.52
N VAL A 58 1.33 -4.31 4.66
CA VAL A 58 1.31 -3.33 3.57
C VAL A 58 2.74 -3.10 3.13
N LYS A 59 3.02 -3.26 1.83
CA LYS A 59 4.33 -2.94 1.26
C LYS A 59 4.44 -1.45 1.01
N ASN A 60 3.38 -0.86 0.46
CA ASN A 60 3.26 0.56 0.15
C ASN A 60 1.79 0.89 -0.15
N VAL A 61 1.52 2.14 -0.55
CA VAL A 61 0.18 2.60 -0.94
C VAL A 61 -0.38 1.93 -2.21
N PHE A 62 0.39 1.10 -2.91
CA PHE A 62 -0.02 0.41 -4.14
C PHE A 62 -0.24 -1.10 -3.94
N GLY A 63 0.23 -1.68 -2.84
CA GLY A 63 0.19 -3.12 -2.60
C GLY A 63 0.00 -3.50 -1.14
N ALA A 64 -0.96 -4.38 -0.87
CA ALA A 64 -1.23 -4.95 0.43
C ALA A 64 -1.36 -6.47 0.37
N CYS A 65 -1.09 -7.14 1.49
CA CYS A 65 -1.31 -8.55 1.65
C CYS A 65 -1.94 -8.94 3.00
N TRP A 66 -2.83 -9.92 2.98
CA TRP A 66 -3.41 -10.57 4.15
C TRP A 66 -3.01 -12.03 4.21
N PHE A 67 -2.91 -12.54 5.44
CA PHE A 67 -2.79 -13.96 5.72
C PHE A 67 -4.02 -14.39 6.51
N THR A 68 -4.69 -15.47 6.09
CA THR A 68 -5.90 -15.94 6.77
C THR A 68 -6.02 -17.45 6.74
N ASP A 69 -6.50 -18.01 7.85
CA ASP A 69 -6.80 -19.43 7.96
C ASP A 69 -8.22 -19.69 7.46
N MET A 70 -8.35 -20.39 6.34
CA MET A 70 -9.64 -20.95 5.93
C MET A 70 -9.87 -22.25 6.70
N LYS A 71 -11.06 -22.38 7.29
CA LYS A 71 -11.58 -23.62 7.88
C LYS A 71 -12.90 -23.96 7.21
N PHE A 72 -13.06 -25.23 6.89
CA PHE A 72 -14.27 -25.82 6.35
C PHE A 72 -14.64 -27.03 7.19
N THR A 73 -15.90 -27.12 7.58
CA THR A 73 -16.47 -28.23 8.36
C THR A 73 -17.66 -28.78 7.60
N HIS A 74 -17.65 -30.08 7.36
CA HIS A 74 -18.78 -30.82 6.81
C HIS A 74 -19.54 -31.52 7.96
N TYR A 75 -20.86 -31.57 7.84
CA TYR A 75 -21.73 -32.17 8.83
C TYR A 75 -22.64 -33.22 8.19
N VAL A 76 -22.78 -34.36 8.87
CA VAL A 76 -23.82 -35.35 8.57
C VAL A 76 -24.87 -35.25 9.67
N CYS A 77 -26.14 -35.16 9.26
CA CYS A 77 -27.25 -34.90 10.17
C CYS A 77 -28.26 -36.05 10.14
N PRO A 78 -27.94 -37.20 10.76
CA PRO A 78 -28.96 -38.17 11.12
C PRO A 78 -29.73 -37.55 12.30
N GLU A 79 -31.02 -37.24 12.12
CA GLU A 79 -31.83 -36.49 13.09
C GLU A 79 -31.65 -36.93 14.57
N PRO A 80 -31.72 -36.01 15.55
CA PRO A 80 -31.83 -34.55 15.46
C PRO A 80 -30.49 -33.80 15.55
N GLU A 81 -29.36 -34.51 15.69
CA GLU A 81 -28.05 -33.90 15.93
C GLU A 81 -27.12 -34.06 14.72
N CYS A 82 -26.50 -32.96 14.29
CA CYS A 82 -25.48 -33.01 13.24
C CYS A 82 -24.12 -33.34 13.85
N ALA A 83 -23.52 -34.44 13.39
CA ALA A 83 -22.15 -34.77 13.71
C ALA A 83 -21.22 -34.21 12.64
N VAL A 84 -20.05 -33.73 13.06
CA VAL A 84 -18.95 -33.42 12.14
C VAL A 84 -18.37 -34.73 11.65
N ASP A 85 -18.37 -34.96 10.35
CA ASP A 85 -17.77 -36.13 9.69
C ASP A 85 -16.52 -35.76 8.86
N GLY A 86 -16.32 -34.46 8.60
CA GLY A 86 -15.17 -33.99 7.85
C GLY A 86 -14.74 -32.56 8.18
N THR A 87 -13.44 -32.30 8.10
CA THR A 87 -12.85 -30.95 8.14
C THR A 87 -11.77 -30.77 7.08
N ALA A 88 -11.65 -29.54 6.58
CA ALA A 88 -10.54 -29.10 5.75
C ALA A 88 -10.06 -27.73 6.24
N ALA A 89 -8.76 -27.49 6.20
CA ALA A 89 -8.18 -26.19 6.51
C ALA A 89 -7.02 -25.88 5.56
N ALA A 90 -6.83 -24.61 5.23
CA ALA A 90 -5.73 -24.12 4.41
C ALA A 90 -5.28 -22.75 4.88
N TYR A 91 -4.01 -22.42 4.62
CA TYR A 91 -3.53 -21.04 4.70
C TYR A 91 -3.81 -20.36 3.37
N VAL A 92 -4.39 -19.16 3.45
CA VAL A 92 -4.71 -18.35 2.29
C VAL A 92 -3.98 -17.02 2.37
N TYR A 93 -3.07 -16.83 1.43
CA TYR A 93 -2.40 -15.56 1.19
C TYR A 93 -3.22 -14.78 0.18
N THR A 94 -3.52 -13.52 0.47
CA THR A 94 -4.29 -12.66 -0.42
C THR A 94 -3.50 -11.39 -0.69
N THR A 95 -3.16 -11.09 -1.93
CA THR A 95 -2.57 -9.79 -2.29
C THR A 95 -3.59 -8.94 -3.03
N VAL A 96 -3.63 -7.64 -2.75
CA VAL A 96 -4.36 -6.64 -3.54
C VAL A 96 -3.34 -5.62 -4.04
N ASN A 97 -3.24 -5.49 -5.36
CA ASN A 97 -2.29 -4.61 -6.03
C ASN A 97 -3.04 -3.67 -6.98
N VAL A 98 -2.83 -2.36 -6.86
CA VAL A 98 -3.24 -1.42 -7.91
C VAL A 98 -2.22 -1.47 -9.04
N LEU A 99 -2.70 -1.57 -10.27
CA LEU A 99 -1.83 -1.71 -11.44
C LEU A 99 -1.35 -0.33 -11.90
N LYS A 100 -0.04 -0.20 -12.14
CA LYS A 100 0.60 1.06 -12.58
C LYS A 100 -0.13 1.70 -13.75
N GLU A 101 -0.20 3.02 -13.71
CA GLU A 101 -0.71 3.87 -14.80
C GLU A 101 -2.10 3.45 -15.33
N SER A 102 -2.90 2.77 -14.51
CA SER A 102 -4.21 2.27 -14.89
C SER A 102 -5.19 2.34 -13.72
N ARG A 103 -6.49 2.39 -14.05
CA ARG A 103 -7.58 2.26 -13.06
C ARG A 103 -7.98 0.80 -12.88
N ARG A 104 -7.02 -0.03 -12.48
CA ARG A 104 -7.23 -1.48 -12.33
C ARG A 104 -6.63 -1.99 -11.03
N VAL A 105 -7.25 -3.00 -10.44
CA VAL A 105 -6.77 -3.69 -9.25
C VAL A 105 -6.70 -5.19 -9.51
N ALA A 106 -5.57 -5.81 -9.17
CA ALA A 106 -5.36 -7.24 -9.22
C ALA A 106 -5.44 -7.82 -7.81
N VAL A 107 -6.37 -8.76 -7.61
CA VAL A 107 -6.53 -9.51 -6.37
C VAL A 107 -6.05 -10.92 -6.62
N SER A 108 -5.04 -11.36 -5.89
CA SER A 108 -4.50 -12.71 -6.04
C SER A 108 -4.63 -13.49 -4.75
N HIS A 109 -4.88 -14.80 -4.87
CA HIS A 109 -4.97 -15.72 -3.75
C HIS A 109 -4.05 -16.91 -3.96
N ARG A 110 -3.44 -17.37 -2.88
CA ARG A 110 -2.65 -18.61 -2.83
C ARG A 110 -3.14 -19.48 -1.69
N PHE A 111 -3.59 -20.70 -2.01
CA PHE A 111 -4.03 -21.71 -1.04
C PHE A 111 -2.94 -22.75 -0.81
N VAL A 112 -2.43 -22.86 0.42
CA VAL A 112 -1.35 -23.80 0.75
C VAL A 112 -1.55 -24.48 2.11
N ASN A 113 -0.68 -25.45 2.42
CA ASN A 113 -0.64 -26.15 3.70
C ASN A 113 -1.98 -26.77 4.10
N TRP A 114 -2.63 -27.40 3.12
CA TRP A 114 -3.90 -28.08 3.30
C TRP A 114 -3.82 -29.17 4.38
N ARG A 115 -4.78 -29.18 5.29
CA ARG A 115 -5.03 -30.24 6.27
C ARG A 115 -6.45 -30.73 6.07
N VAL A 116 -6.61 -31.99 5.69
CA VAL A 116 -7.92 -32.56 5.31
C VAL A 116 -8.13 -33.85 6.07
N SER A 117 -9.33 -34.01 6.63
CA SER A 117 -9.76 -35.22 7.34
C SER A 117 -11.24 -35.45 7.04
N GLY A 118 -11.61 -36.60 6.48
CA GLY A 118 -13.02 -36.97 6.23
C GLY A 118 -13.73 -36.22 5.08
N VAL A 119 -13.18 -35.11 4.56
CA VAL A 119 -13.71 -34.38 3.40
C VAL A 119 -13.12 -34.93 2.11
N PRO A 120 -13.92 -35.19 1.05
CA PRO A 120 -13.40 -35.64 -0.23
C PRO A 120 -12.60 -34.54 -0.93
N GLU A 121 -11.53 -34.92 -1.65
CA GLU A 121 -10.69 -33.99 -2.41
C GLU A 121 -11.45 -33.25 -3.54
N SER A 122 -12.63 -33.75 -3.93
CA SER A 122 -13.53 -33.10 -4.88
C SER A 122 -14.35 -31.96 -4.27
N ALA A 123 -14.33 -31.76 -2.95
CA ALA A 123 -15.02 -30.66 -2.30
C ALA A 123 -14.53 -29.32 -2.85
N ARG A 124 -15.47 -28.46 -3.26
CA ARG A 124 -15.20 -27.22 -3.99
C ARG A 124 -15.21 -26.04 -3.04
N LEU A 125 -14.03 -25.48 -2.80
CA LEU A 125 -13.77 -24.40 -1.84
C LEU A 125 -13.06 -23.24 -2.56
N GLY A 126 -13.14 -22.04 -2.00
CA GLY A 126 -12.40 -20.92 -2.54
C GLY A 126 -12.77 -19.58 -1.94
N VAL A 127 -12.75 -18.56 -2.78
CA VAL A 127 -13.01 -17.17 -2.39
C VAL A 127 -14.01 -16.53 -3.34
N THR A 128 -14.83 -15.63 -2.81
CA THR A 128 -15.52 -14.63 -3.62
C THR A 128 -14.83 -13.31 -3.43
N VAL A 129 -14.34 -12.72 -4.52
CA VAL A 129 -13.81 -11.37 -4.55
C VAL A 129 -14.93 -10.44 -4.94
N ALA A 130 -15.23 -9.44 -4.12
CA ALA A 130 -16.19 -8.40 -4.42
C ALA A 130 -15.48 -7.06 -4.58
N CYS A 131 -15.95 -6.27 -5.54
CA CYS A 131 -15.46 -4.94 -5.84
C CYS A 131 -16.67 -4.03 -6.06
N GLY A 132 -16.72 -2.90 -5.37
CA GLY A 132 -17.83 -1.98 -5.54
C GLY A 132 -17.52 -0.60 -4.95
N PRO A 133 -18.48 0.34 -5.02
CA PRO A 133 -18.32 1.64 -4.42
C PRO A 133 -18.07 1.51 -2.91
N SER A 134 -17.26 2.42 -2.37
CA SER A 134 -17.33 2.70 -0.93
C SER A 134 -18.72 3.26 -0.60
N ALA A 135 -19.17 3.11 0.65
CA ALA A 135 -20.53 3.49 1.04
C ALA A 135 -20.88 4.93 0.60
N GLY A 136 -21.92 5.07 -0.24
CA GLY A 136 -22.37 6.36 -0.78
C GLY A 136 -21.57 6.90 -1.96
N GLY A 137 -20.60 6.15 -2.49
CA GLY A 137 -19.80 6.52 -3.65
C GLY A 137 -20.47 6.21 -5.00
N GLY A 138 -20.00 6.88 -6.05
CA GLY A 138 -20.43 6.71 -7.45
C GLY A 138 -19.56 5.72 -8.25
N GLY A 139 -18.51 5.17 -7.63
CA GLY A 139 -17.63 4.19 -8.27
C GLY A 139 -18.32 2.84 -8.55
N PHE A 140 -17.94 2.16 -9.63
CA PHE A 140 -18.32 0.78 -9.89
C PHE A 140 -17.15 -0.01 -10.49
N CYS A 141 -17.23 -1.34 -10.39
CA CYS A 141 -16.25 -2.24 -10.98
C CYS A 141 -16.90 -3.01 -12.14
N ASP A 142 -16.13 -3.31 -13.19
CA ASP A 142 -16.57 -4.11 -14.34
C ASP A 142 -17.19 -5.45 -13.94
N ARG A 143 -16.62 -6.08 -12.89
CA ARG A 143 -17.09 -7.33 -12.30
C ARG A 143 -17.30 -7.13 -10.79
N PRO A 144 -18.54 -6.88 -10.32
CA PRO A 144 -18.76 -6.51 -8.92
C PRO A 144 -18.55 -7.65 -7.93
N SER A 145 -18.63 -8.90 -8.39
CA SER A 145 -18.39 -10.09 -7.58
C SER A 145 -17.97 -11.25 -8.47
N VAL A 146 -16.84 -11.89 -8.14
CA VAL A 146 -16.28 -13.03 -8.87
C VAL A 146 -16.01 -14.17 -7.89
N PRO A 147 -16.76 -15.27 -7.95
CA PRO A 147 -16.42 -16.48 -7.21
C PRO A 147 -15.29 -17.24 -7.92
N VAL A 148 -14.21 -17.50 -7.20
CA VAL A 148 -13.16 -18.43 -7.60
C VAL A 148 -13.24 -19.65 -6.71
N VAL A 149 -13.84 -20.71 -7.24
CA VAL A 149 -14.00 -21.98 -6.53
C VAL A 149 -13.34 -23.10 -7.31
N ARG A 150 -12.52 -23.90 -6.63
CA ARG A 150 -11.87 -25.10 -7.18
C ARG A 150 -11.98 -26.23 -6.17
N SER A 151 -11.84 -27.46 -6.62
CA SER A 151 -11.69 -28.60 -5.73
C SER A 151 -10.39 -28.51 -4.93
N ILE A 152 -10.33 -29.18 -3.77
CA ILE A 152 -9.09 -29.24 -2.97
C ILE A 152 -7.94 -29.82 -3.81
N ALA A 153 -8.22 -30.84 -4.63
CA ALA A 153 -7.24 -31.42 -5.54
C ALA A 153 -6.69 -30.38 -6.54
N GLU A 154 -7.57 -29.59 -7.17
CA GLU A 154 -7.17 -28.54 -8.11
C GLU A 154 -6.35 -27.44 -7.43
N TRP A 155 -6.71 -27.02 -6.21
CA TRP A 155 -5.91 -26.06 -5.44
C TRP A 155 -4.51 -26.57 -5.10
N ARG A 156 -4.34 -27.86 -4.84
CA ARG A 156 -3.01 -28.42 -4.57
C ARG A 156 -2.12 -28.43 -5.81
N VAL A 157 -2.70 -28.57 -7.00
CA VAL A 157 -1.97 -28.56 -8.28
C VAL A 157 -1.69 -27.13 -8.74
N ALA A 158 -2.67 -26.25 -8.62
CA ALA A 158 -2.61 -24.84 -9.01
C ALA A 158 -3.10 -23.97 -7.83
N PRO A 159 -2.21 -23.66 -6.86
CA PRO A 159 -2.59 -22.98 -5.62
C PRO A 159 -2.93 -21.51 -5.83
N ASP A 160 -2.51 -20.94 -6.96
CA ASP A 160 -2.58 -19.52 -7.23
C ASP A 160 -3.75 -19.19 -8.18
N VAL A 161 -4.35 -18.03 -7.94
CA VAL A 161 -5.28 -17.36 -8.85
C VAL A 161 -5.11 -15.86 -8.75
N THR A 162 -5.34 -15.15 -9.85
CA THR A 162 -5.36 -13.70 -9.90
C THR A 162 -6.58 -13.24 -10.69
N GLU A 163 -7.35 -12.33 -10.10
CA GLU A 163 -8.50 -11.67 -10.71
C GLU A 163 -8.23 -10.17 -10.83
N GLU A 164 -8.42 -9.63 -12.03
CA GLU A 164 -8.23 -8.20 -12.29
C GLU A 164 -9.59 -7.50 -12.46
N PHE A 165 -9.75 -6.35 -11.82
CA PHE A 165 -10.96 -5.55 -11.86
C PHE A 165 -10.63 -4.18 -12.43
N SER A 166 -11.50 -3.70 -13.32
CA SER A 166 -11.44 -2.34 -13.84
C SER A 166 -12.30 -1.43 -12.95
N LEU A 167 -11.79 -0.25 -12.61
CA LEU A 167 -12.38 0.69 -11.67
C LEU A 167 -12.83 1.96 -12.40
N ASP A 168 -14.14 2.22 -12.41
CA ASP A 168 -14.73 3.34 -13.14
C ASP A 168 -15.77 4.08 -12.28
N GLY A 169 -16.30 5.20 -12.79
CA GLY A 169 -17.17 6.11 -12.06
C GLY A 169 -16.42 7.25 -11.38
N GLU A 170 -17.20 8.17 -10.83
CA GLU A 170 -16.73 9.37 -10.14
C GLU A 170 -17.58 9.58 -8.88
N ASP A 171 -16.96 9.87 -7.74
CA ASP A 171 -17.71 10.29 -6.55
C ASP A 171 -18.10 11.76 -6.68
N VAL A 172 -19.21 12.14 -6.04
CA VAL A 172 -19.57 13.55 -5.88
C VAL A 172 -18.47 14.25 -5.07
N PRO A 173 -17.92 15.38 -5.57
CA PRO A 173 -16.91 16.12 -4.81
C PRO A 173 -17.42 16.49 -3.42
N VAL A 174 -16.53 16.34 -2.43
CA VAL A 174 -16.85 16.71 -1.04
C VAL A 174 -17.19 18.19 -0.98
N ALA A 175 -18.31 18.53 -0.33
CA ALA A 175 -18.72 19.92 -0.20
C ALA A 175 -17.63 20.76 0.51
N GLY A 176 -17.38 21.97 0.02
CA GLY A 176 -16.43 22.91 0.62
C GLY A 176 -14.96 22.73 0.20
N VAL A 177 -14.63 21.76 -0.65
CA VAL A 177 -13.28 21.67 -1.25
C VAL A 177 -13.12 22.70 -2.38
N SER A 178 -11.87 23.10 -2.65
CA SER A 178 -11.57 24.02 -3.75
C SER A 178 -11.84 23.37 -5.12
N ALA A 179 -12.03 24.19 -6.16
CA ALA A 179 -12.23 23.69 -7.52
C ALA A 179 -11.06 22.83 -8.03
N ALA A 180 -9.83 23.14 -7.61
CA ALA A 180 -8.65 22.37 -7.96
C ALA A 180 -8.66 20.97 -7.32
N VAL A 181 -9.03 20.87 -6.03
CA VAL A 181 -9.19 19.58 -5.35
C VAL A 181 -10.36 18.78 -5.93
N ALA A 182 -11.46 19.45 -6.27
CA ALA A 182 -12.60 18.80 -6.94
C ALA A 182 -12.23 18.26 -8.33
N ALA A 183 -11.33 18.94 -9.05
CA ALA A 183 -10.88 18.52 -10.38
C ALA A 183 -10.11 17.20 -10.38
N GLU A 184 -9.57 16.77 -9.24
CA GLU A 184 -8.90 15.48 -9.10
C GLU A 184 -9.85 14.28 -9.28
N ARG A 185 -11.17 14.47 -9.19
CA ARG A 185 -12.20 13.43 -9.45
C ARG A 185 -11.95 12.13 -8.67
N ARG A 186 -11.66 12.28 -7.37
CA ARG A 186 -11.43 11.16 -6.47
C ARG A 186 -12.65 10.24 -6.44
N THR A 187 -12.43 8.94 -6.55
CA THR A 187 -13.46 7.91 -6.53
C THR A 187 -13.01 6.79 -5.58
N GLN A 188 -13.88 6.38 -4.67
CA GLN A 188 -13.57 5.37 -3.66
C GLN A 188 -14.29 4.06 -3.93
N TYR A 189 -13.52 2.98 -3.83
CA TYR A 189 -13.95 1.61 -3.99
C TYR A 189 -13.63 0.81 -2.74
N ARG A 190 -14.36 -0.28 -2.54
CA ARG A 190 -14.04 -1.30 -1.57
C ARG A 190 -13.82 -2.62 -2.29
N VAL A 191 -12.65 -3.22 -2.07
CA VAL A 191 -12.32 -4.55 -2.58
C VAL A 191 -12.30 -5.49 -1.39
N THR A 192 -13.11 -6.53 -1.43
CA THR A 192 -13.20 -7.53 -0.36
C THR A 192 -13.02 -8.94 -0.91
N SER A 193 -12.60 -9.84 -0.04
CA SER A 193 -12.51 -11.28 -0.30
C SER A 193 -13.12 -12.00 0.89
N ARG A 194 -13.99 -12.97 0.62
CA ARG A 194 -14.57 -13.86 1.62
C ARG A 194 -14.45 -15.31 1.18
N PHE A 195 -14.29 -16.24 2.12
CA PHE A 195 -14.29 -17.65 1.78
C PHE A 195 -15.68 -18.14 1.38
N VAL A 196 -15.71 -19.08 0.45
CA VAL A 196 -16.94 -19.73 -0.02
C VAL A 196 -16.72 -21.21 -0.26
N ALA A 197 -17.81 -21.98 -0.20
CA ALA A 197 -17.85 -23.39 -0.54
C ALA A 197 -19.04 -23.63 -1.49
N GLU A 198 -18.82 -24.43 -2.53
CA GLU A 198 -19.88 -24.97 -3.39
C GLU A 198 -20.19 -26.38 -2.90
N VAL A 199 -21.37 -26.54 -2.30
CA VAL A 199 -21.74 -27.76 -1.59
C VAL A 199 -23.05 -28.29 -2.17
N PRO A 200 -23.15 -29.60 -2.46
CA PRO A 200 -24.37 -30.20 -2.98
C PRO A 200 -25.61 -29.88 -2.14
N SER A 201 -26.76 -29.82 -2.80
CA SER A 201 -28.05 -29.62 -2.12
C SER A 201 -28.30 -30.73 -1.09
N GLY A 202 -28.65 -30.35 0.14
CA GLY A 202 -28.95 -31.28 1.24
C GLY A 202 -27.80 -31.51 2.22
N GLU A 203 -26.57 -31.07 1.90
CA GLU A 203 -25.43 -31.15 2.82
C GLU A 203 -25.38 -29.91 3.73
N ARG A 204 -24.97 -30.11 4.99
CA ARG A 204 -24.70 -29.01 5.93
C ARG A 204 -23.21 -28.79 6.05
N TYR A 205 -22.80 -27.53 6.03
CA TYR A 205 -21.41 -27.14 6.13
C TYR A 205 -21.24 -25.81 6.85
N ALA A 206 -20.02 -25.54 7.28
CA ALA A 206 -19.57 -24.23 7.72
C ALA A 206 -18.24 -23.92 7.06
N VAL A 207 -18.04 -22.66 6.66
CA VAL A 207 -16.75 -22.13 6.21
C VAL A 207 -16.41 -20.90 7.05
N SER A 208 -15.12 -20.64 7.28
CA SER A 208 -14.64 -19.44 7.98
C SER A 208 -15.33 -18.17 7.45
N ASP A 209 -16.06 -17.47 8.30
CA ASP A 209 -16.68 -16.18 7.98
C ASP A 209 -15.69 -15.03 8.18
N VAL A 210 -14.60 -15.06 7.40
CA VAL A 210 -13.61 -13.98 7.40
C VAL A 210 -13.78 -13.18 6.11
N VAL A 211 -14.00 -11.88 6.28
CA VAL A 211 -14.03 -10.91 5.18
C VAL A 211 -12.78 -10.04 5.29
N ASN A 212 -11.85 -10.27 4.38
CA ASN A 212 -10.70 -9.38 4.20
C ASN A 212 -11.06 -8.30 3.20
N GLY A 213 -10.46 -7.13 3.32
CA GLY A 213 -10.63 -6.10 2.30
C GLY A 213 -9.88 -4.82 2.60
N THR A 214 -9.78 -3.99 1.58
CA THR A 214 -9.18 -2.66 1.66
C THR A 214 -10.00 -1.67 0.85
N GLY A 215 -9.84 -0.39 1.18
CA GLY A 215 -10.30 0.68 0.31
C GLY A 215 -9.32 0.86 -0.84
N VAL A 216 -9.83 1.25 -2.00
CA VAL A 216 -9.03 1.73 -3.13
C VAL A 216 -9.56 3.11 -3.48
N ARG A 217 -8.69 4.10 -3.62
CA ARG A 217 -9.04 5.40 -4.21
C ARG A 217 -8.44 5.46 -5.60
N CYS A 218 -9.21 5.89 -6.57
CA CYS A 218 -8.69 6.30 -7.87
C CYS A 218 -9.00 7.77 -8.11
N ASP A 219 -8.21 8.42 -8.96
CA ASP A 219 -8.35 9.84 -9.30
C ASP A 219 -7.71 10.10 -10.68
N VAL A 220 -7.71 11.36 -11.12
CA VAL A 220 -7.06 11.79 -12.36
C VAL A 220 -5.90 12.76 -12.10
N ALA A 221 -5.45 12.90 -10.85
CA ALA A 221 -4.49 13.93 -10.48
C ALA A 221 -3.15 13.81 -11.23
N ARG A 222 -2.67 12.58 -11.47
CA ARG A 222 -1.48 12.32 -12.29
C ARG A 222 -1.64 12.78 -13.73
N GLN A 223 -2.84 12.63 -14.29
CA GLN A 223 -3.14 13.02 -15.67
C GLN A 223 -3.23 14.55 -15.80
N LEU A 224 -3.67 15.23 -14.74
CA LEU A 224 -3.71 16.69 -14.66
C LEU A 224 -2.32 17.30 -14.43
N ASP A 225 -1.53 16.73 -13.51
CA ASP A 225 -0.19 17.19 -13.17
C ASP A 225 0.72 16.00 -12.74
N PRO A 226 1.57 15.46 -13.64
CA PRO A 226 2.52 14.40 -13.31
C PRO A 226 3.62 14.78 -12.31
N ALA A 227 3.80 16.08 -12.02
CA ALA A 227 4.71 16.55 -10.97
C ALA A 227 4.03 16.57 -9.59
N TYR A 228 2.70 16.65 -9.55
CA TYR A 228 1.90 16.61 -8.33
C TYR A 228 1.82 15.22 -7.71
N VAL A 229 1.49 14.20 -8.50
CA VAL A 229 1.47 12.77 -8.11
C VAL A 229 1.94 11.83 -9.22
N ARG A 230 2.43 10.64 -8.83
CA ARG A 230 3.06 9.63 -9.70
C ARG A 230 2.62 8.20 -9.36
N GLY A 231 3.11 7.23 -10.12
CA GLY A 231 3.04 5.79 -9.82
C GLY A 231 1.83 5.08 -10.43
N ALA A 232 0.61 5.45 -10.04
CA ALA A 232 -0.62 4.85 -10.54
C ALA A 232 -1.78 5.85 -10.52
N ASP A 233 -2.91 5.51 -11.15
CA ASP A 233 -4.16 6.31 -11.08
C ASP A 233 -5.04 5.88 -9.90
N CYS A 234 -4.62 4.84 -9.18
CA CYS A 234 -5.27 4.35 -7.99
C CYS A 234 -4.24 4.06 -6.89
N VAL A 235 -4.66 4.20 -5.65
CA VAL A 235 -3.93 3.78 -4.44
C VAL A 235 -4.83 3.04 -3.48
N LEU A 236 -4.25 2.17 -2.69
CA LEU A 236 -4.89 1.56 -1.55
C LEU A 236 -5.13 2.62 -0.49
N ARG A 237 -6.39 2.80 -0.10
CA ARG A 237 -6.79 3.58 1.06
C ARG A 237 -6.63 2.70 2.30
N THR A 238 -5.39 2.47 2.69
CA THR A 238 -5.08 1.71 3.91
C THR A 238 -5.13 2.62 5.13
N TRP A 239 -5.24 2.04 6.32
CA TRP A 239 -5.13 2.76 7.59
C TRP A 239 -3.72 3.31 7.84
N LEU A 240 -2.74 2.92 7.04
CA LEU A 240 -1.36 3.34 7.14
C LEU A 240 -1.12 4.49 6.17
N LEU A 241 -0.91 5.69 6.72
CA LEU A 241 -0.44 6.84 5.96
C LEU A 241 1.03 6.62 5.58
N PRO A 242 1.49 7.13 4.42
CA PRO A 242 2.88 6.97 4.01
C PRO A 242 3.83 7.75 4.93
N TRP A 243 5.06 7.26 5.05
CA TRP A 243 6.06 7.78 5.98
C TRP A 243 7.22 8.35 5.18
N PHE A 244 7.48 9.65 5.37
CA PHE A 244 8.70 10.26 4.87
C PHE A 244 9.84 9.96 5.84
N THR A 245 10.63 8.94 5.50
CA THR A 245 11.82 8.53 6.26
C THR A 245 13.08 9.12 5.66
N PHE A 246 13.99 9.57 6.51
CA PHE A 246 15.32 10.05 6.14
C PHE A 246 16.25 9.94 7.35
N SER A 247 17.55 9.70 7.14
CA SER A 247 18.51 9.80 8.24
C SER A 247 18.94 11.23 8.44
N ALA A 248 18.83 11.70 9.68
CA ALA A 248 19.12 13.08 10.05
C ALA A 248 20.60 13.45 9.88
N GLY A 249 21.50 12.46 9.78
CA GLY A 249 22.94 12.66 9.57
C GLY A 249 23.38 12.59 8.10
N GLU A 250 22.46 12.43 7.15
CA GLU A 250 22.83 12.36 5.73
C GLU A 250 23.40 13.70 5.23
N VAL A 251 24.64 13.66 4.74
CA VAL A 251 25.40 14.85 4.30
C VAL A 251 24.60 15.82 3.42
N PRO A 252 23.80 15.39 2.42
CA PRO A 252 23.09 16.33 1.54
C PRO A 252 21.94 17.09 2.20
N ILE A 253 21.54 16.74 3.43
CA ILE A 253 20.41 17.33 4.15
C ILE A 253 20.74 17.50 5.64
N ALA A 254 22.02 17.54 6.03
CA ALA A 254 22.44 17.35 7.42
C ALA A 254 21.83 18.40 8.36
N GLU A 255 21.82 19.67 7.97
CA GLU A 255 21.26 20.73 8.80
C GLU A 255 19.74 20.68 8.89
N THR A 256 19.04 20.48 7.76
CA THR A 256 17.57 20.36 7.74
C THR A 256 17.10 19.09 8.43
N GLY A 257 17.76 17.97 8.20
CA GLY A 257 17.45 16.68 8.80
C GLY A 257 17.61 16.70 10.32
N ALA A 258 18.70 17.27 10.82
CA ALA A 258 18.90 17.47 12.25
C ALA A 258 17.86 18.40 12.88
N PHE A 259 17.37 19.41 12.14
CA PHE A 259 16.32 20.32 12.58
C PHE A 259 15.01 19.56 12.77
N VAL A 260 14.55 18.90 11.71
CA VAL A 260 13.29 18.16 11.71
C VAL A 260 13.32 17.07 12.77
N ARG A 261 14.45 16.37 12.96
CA ARG A 261 14.62 15.40 14.05
C ARG A 261 14.44 16.02 15.42
N ALA A 262 15.09 17.14 15.69
CA ALA A 262 15.00 17.82 16.99
C ALA A 262 13.56 18.26 17.31
N VAL A 263 12.79 18.69 16.31
CA VAL A 263 11.39 19.13 16.50
C VAL A 263 10.44 17.94 16.57
N ALA A 264 10.49 17.01 15.61
CA ALA A 264 9.54 15.91 15.50
C ALA A 264 9.67 14.91 16.66
N THR A 265 10.89 14.49 17.03
CA THR A 265 11.08 13.50 18.11
C THR A 265 10.84 14.04 19.51
N ALA A 266 10.88 15.37 19.69
CA ALA A 266 10.59 16.00 20.98
C ALA A 266 9.08 16.00 21.31
N GLY A 267 8.25 15.33 20.50
CA GLY A 267 6.79 15.36 20.60
C GLY A 267 6.22 16.76 20.42
N ARG A 268 7.00 17.68 19.80
CA ARG A 268 6.66 19.09 19.85
C ARG A 268 5.46 19.42 18.98
N LEU A 269 5.20 18.71 17.85
CA LEU A 269 4.00 18.79 16.99
C LEU A 269 3.98 17.62 15.98
N PRO A 270 2.87 17.07 15.41
CA PRO A 270 1.47 17.55 15.35
C PRO A 270 0.40 16.96 16.30
N GLY A 271 -0.49 17.88 16.71
CA GLY A 271 -1.95 17.76 16.84
C GLY A 271 -2.54 19.16 16.55
N PHE A 272 -3.77 19.26 16.03
CA PHE A 272 -4.49 20.55 15.92
C PHE A 272 -4.68 21.16 17.33
N PRO A 273 -4.82 22.49 17.49
CA PRO A 273 -5.45 23.04 18.69
C PRO A 273 -6.82 22.36 18.87
N GLY A 274 -6.94 21.43 19.83
CA GLY A 274 -8.16 20.66 20.10
C GLY A 274 -8.16 19.16 19.78
N VAL A 275 -7.12 18.59 19.16
CA VAL A 275 -6.98 17.13 18.98
C VAL A 275 -5.81 16.62 19.82
N ASN A 276 -6.11 16.27 21.07
CA ASN A 276 -5.15 15.69 22.00
C ASN A 276 -4.88 14.22 21.64
N GLY A 277 -3.78 13.94 20.94
CA GLY A 277 -3.19 12.61 20.86
C GLY A 277 -2.25 12.39 22.05
N GLY A 278 -2.72 11.71 23.09
CA GLY A 278 -2.02 11.54 24.38
C GLY A 278 -0.82 10.58 24.40
N SER A 279 -0.01 10.48 23.35
CA SER A 279 1.22 9.66 23.37
C SER A 279 2.44 10.52 23.05
N ALA A 280 3.28 10.73 24.05
CA ALA A 280 4.49 11.55 24.06
C ALA A 280 5.66 11.07 23.16
N ALA A 281 5.37 10.39 22.04
CA ALA A 281 6.40 9.89 21.12
C ALA A 281 5.98 9.92 19.64
N PHE A 282 4.74 10.32 19.31
CA PHE A 282 4.27 10.34 17.93
C PHE A 282 3.71 11.69 17.54
N THR A 283 4.40 12.34 16.62
CA THR A 283 3.86 13.42 15.81
C THR A 283 2.64 12.88 15.05
N GLY A 284 1.44 13.43 15.28
CA GLY A 284 0.27 13.16 14.44
C GLY A 284 0.54 13.41 12.95
N PRO A 285 -0.32 12.94 12.03
CA PRO A 285 -0.08 13.13 10.61
C PRO A 285 -0.15 14.61 10.22
N GLN A 286 0.66 14.99 9.25
CA GLN A 286 0.50 16.25 8.51
C GLN A 286 -0.42 16.01 7.31
N PHE A 287 -1.16 17.02 6.86
CA PHE A 287 -2.04 16.91 5.69
C PHE A 287 -1.55 17.80 4.56
N ARG A 288 -1.41 17.26 3.35
CA ARG A 288 -0.83 17.99 2.21
C ARG A 288 -1.70 19.18 1.80
N VAL A 289 -1.05 20.27 1.42
CA VAL A 289 -1.62 21.43 0.73
C VAL A 289 -0.71 21.76 -0.45
N PHE A 290 -1.23 21.68 -1.68
CA PHE A 290 -0.50 21.87 -2.91
C PHE A 290 -1.16 22.93 -3.79
N HIS A 291 -2.46 22.79 -4.03
CA HIS A 291 -3.21 23.70 -4.91
C HIS A 291 -3.47 25.07 -4.27
N ASP A 292 -3.50 25.16 -2.95
CA ASP A 292 -3.57 26.45 -2.24
C ASP A 292 -2.18 27.11 -2.17
N VAL A 293 -1.79 27.71 -3.30
CA VAL A 293 -0.51 28.45 -3.43
C VAL A 293 -0.44 29.62 -2.45
N ALA A 294 -1.57 30.28 -2.20
CA ALA A 294 -1.62 31.43 -1.29
C ALA A 294 -1.35 31.00 0.16
N ALA A 295 -1.95 29.90 0.62
CA ALA A 295 -1.66 29.34 1.95
C ALA A 295 -0.19 28.95 2.10
N ARG A 296 0.38 28.24 1.11
CA ARG A 296 1.80 27.87 1.14
C ARG A 296 2.74 29.07 1.20
N GLN A 297 2.45 30.11 0.41
CA GLN A 297 3.23 31.35 0.43
C GLN A 297 3.08 32.09 1.77
N ALA A 298 1.87 32.10 2.35
CA ALA A 298 1.63 32.70 3.67
C ALA A 298 2.38 31.94 4.78
N HIS A 299 2.40 30.61 4.75
CA HIS A 299 3.19 29.79 5.68
C HIS A 299 4.67 30.13 5.57
N ARG A 300 5.20 30.16 4.34
CA ARG A 300 6.60 30.52 4.10
C ARG A 300 6.95 31.91 4.64
N ALA A 301 6.13 32.90 4.32
CA ALA A 301 6.36 34.28 4.77
C ALA A 301 6.30 34.39 6.30
N ALA A 302 5.39 33.66 6.96
CA ALA A 302 5.31 33.62 8.42
C ALA A 302 6.53 32.93 9.04
N ALA A 303 7.02 31.85 8.44
CA ALA A 303 8.26 31.19 8.86
C ALA A 303 9.48 32.13 8.72
N GLU A 304 9.65 32.77 7.56
CA GLU A 304 10.74 33.73 7.32
C GLU A 304 10.69 34.93 8.26
N ALA A 305 9.49 35.47 8.52
CA ALA A 305 9.29 36.54 9.50
C ALA A 305 9.68 36.09 10.91
N ARG A 306 9.36 34.84 11.29
CA ARG A 306 9.80 34.25 12.56
C ARG A 306 11.31 34.06 12.60
N CYS A 307 11.93 33.68 11.48
CA CYS A 307 13.38 33.60 11.39
C CYS A 307 14.05 34.95 11.62
N LEU A 308 13.56 35.99 10.95
CA LEU A 308 14.01 37.36 11.15
C LEU A 308 13.85 37.81 12.61
N GLN A 309 12.73 37.46 13.25
CA GLN A 309 12.46 37.83 14.63
C GLN A 309 13.41 37.14 15.63
N VAL A 310 13.73 35.86 15.42
CA VAL A 310 14.50 35.05 16.39
C VAL A 310 16.01 35.20 16.19
N TRP A 311 16.48 35.26 14.95
CA TRP A 311 17.92 35.28 14.63
C TRP A 311 18.43 36.64 14.11
N GLY A 312 17.55 37.62 13.92
CA GLY A 312 17.91 38.95 13.42
C GLY A 312 18.12 38.98 11.90
N PRO A 313 18.36 40.16 11.30
CA PRO A 313 18.38 40.36 9.83
C PRO A 313 19.47 39.59 9.09
N ASP A 314 20.54 39.22 9.78
CA ASP A 314 21.65 38.48 9.19
C ASP A 314 21.42 36.95 9.14
N TRP A 315 20.23 36.46 9.54
CA TRP A 315 19.90 35.03 9.56
C TRP A 315 20.11 34.33 8.21
N VAL A 316 19.97 35.06 7.11
CA VAL A 316 20.18 34.60 5.73
C VAL A 316 21.63 34.30 5.38
N ARG A 317 22.60 34.73 6.21
CA ARG A 317 24.03 34.49 6.00
C ARG A 317 24.49 33.21 6.66
N HIS A 318 25.19 32.38 5.91
CA HIS A 318 25.88 31.21 6.42
C HIS A 318 27.41 31.40 6.39
N ALA A 319 28.14 30.58 7.15
CA ALA A 319 29.59 30.56 7.11
C ALA A 319 30.13 30.29 5.70
N GLY A 320 31.30 30.86 5.37
CA GLY A 320 31.97 30.65 4.08
C GLY A 320 31.36 31.40 2.89
N GLY A 321 30.49 32.39 3.13
CA GLY A 321 29.82 33.14 2.07
C GLY A 321 28.61 32.41 1.45
N LEU A 322 28.15 31.34 2.10
CA LEU A 322 26.95 30.61 1.74
C LEU A 322 25.69 31.31 2.28
N THR A 323 24.52 30.85 1.85
CA THR A 323 23.22 31.39 2.27
C THR A 323 22.42 30.37 3.07
N ASN A 324 21.60 30.86 4.00
CA ASN A 324 20.62 30.07 4.72
C ASN A 324 19.22 30.19 4.11
N ALA A 325 18.46 29.11 4.18
CA ALA A 325 17.01 29.12 4.10
C ALA A 325 16.40 29.02 5.50
N CYS A 326 15.16 29.49 5.66
CA CYS A 326 14.41 29.31 6.91
C CYS A 326 13.67 27.97 6.83
N ALA A 327 14.23 26.92 7.43
CA ALA A 327 13.51 25.65 7.55
C ALA A 327 12.37 25.81 8.56
N ALA A 328 11.19 25.27 8.24
CA ALA A 328 10.02 25.28 9.10
C ALA A 328 9.50 23.85 9.32
N TYR A 329 8.98 23.58 10.52
CA TYR A 329 8.24 22.36 10.81
C TYR A 329 7.03 22.65 11.71
N PRO A 330 5.80 22.22 11.35
CA PRO A 330 5.43 21.52 10.12
C PRO A 330 5.68 22.32 8.82
N PHE A 331 5.65 21.64 7.68
CA PHE A 331 6.12 22.21 6.40
C PHE A 331 5.11 23.18 5.77
N ASP A 332 5.59 24.07 4.89
CA ASP A 332 4.75 25.03 4.15
C ASP A 332 3.65 24.31 3.35
N GLU A 333 3.97 23.15 2.78
CA GLU A 333 3.08 22.27 2.02
C GLU A 333 2.12 21.44 2.89
N SER A 334 1.92 21.83 4.16
CA SER A 334 0.99 21.17 5.07
C SER A 334 -0.07 22.12 5.62
N VAL A 335 -1.26 21.59 5.92
CA VAL A 335 -2.33 22.32 6.64
C VAL A 335 -1.80 22.83 7.99
N GLN A 336 -0.91 22.07 8.63
CA GLN A 336 -0.31 22.39 9.92
C GLN A 336 0.94 23.27 9.82
N GLY A 337 1.26 23.83 8.65
CA GLY A 337 2.38 24.74 8.48
C GLY A 337 2.26 25.99 9.36
N ALA A 338 3.02 27.04 9.07
CA ALA A 338 2.95 28.31 9.80
C ALA A 338 1.64 29.11 9.54
N ALA A 339 0.50 28.43 9.55
CA ALA A 339 -0.83 28.99 9.48
C ALA A 339 -1.16 29.79 10.77
N PRO A 340 -2.06 30.78 10.69
CA PRO A 340 -2.54 31.49 11.88
C PRO A 340 -3.09 30.54 12.95
N GLY A 341 -2.57 30.64 14.18
CA GLY A 341 -3.00 29.82 15.31
C GLY A 341 -2.38 28.42 15.36
N SER A 342 -1.57 28.04 14.38
CA SER A 342 -0.77 26.81 14.40
C SER A 342 0.53 27.04 15.16
N LEU A 343 0.94 26.05 15.94
CA LEU A 343 2.29 25.99 16.48
C LEU A 343 3.22 25.56 15.35
N PHE A 344 4.41 26.15 15.27
CA PHE A 344 5.46 25.74 14.35
C PHE A 344 6.83 26.16 14.91
N GLU A 345 7.87 25.47 14.46
CA GLU A 345 9.27 25.79 14.77
C GLU A 345 9.98 26.18 13.48
N VAL A 346 11.03 26.99 13.62
CA VAL A 346 11.89 27.39 12.51
C VAL A 346 13.36 27.23 12.86
N ARG A 347 14.24 27.18 11.85
CA ARG A 347 15.70 27.30 12.02
C ARG A 347 16.37 27.76 10.71
N PRO A 348 17.32 28.70 10.75
CA PRO A 348 18.21 28.96 9.63
C PRO A 348 19.07 27.72 9.40
N VAL A 349 19.05 27.20 8.19
CA VAL A 349 19.83 26.05 7.75
C VAL A 349 20.43 26.36 6.39
N LEU A 350 21.52 25.69 6.02
CA LEU A 350 22.13 25.84 4.71
C LEU A 350 21.09 25.67 3.59
N ASP A 351 21.02 26.64 2.67
CA ASP A 351 20.02 26.69 1.60
C ASP A 351 20.05 25.43 0.71
N ALA A 352 21.27 24.93 0.42
CA ALA A 352 21.44 23.70 -0.36
C ALA A 352 20.85 22.46 0.34
N ASP A 353 21.01 22.34 1.67
CA ASP A 353 20.45 21.24 2.45
C ASP A 353 18.91 21.30 2.45
N GLN A 354 18.36 22.50 2.63
CA GLN A 354 16.91 22.72 2.58
C GLN A 354 16.34 22.40 1.21
N ALA A 355 16.98 22.85 0.13
CA ALA A 355 16.54 22.59 -1.23
C ALA A 355 16.53 21.09 -1.56
N GLU A 356 17.57 20.36 -1.16
CA GLU A 356 17.65 18.91 -1.35
C GLU A 356 16.60 18.16 -0.50
N PHE A 357 16.40 18.57 0.75
CA PHE A 357 15.37 18.02 1.62
C PHE A 357 13.97 18.23 1.01
N SER A 358 13.64 19.45 0.61
CA SER A 358 12.37 19.77 -0.05
C SER A 358 12.20 18.97 -1.33
N ARG A 359 13.24 18.80 -2.16
CA ARG A 359 13.18 17.98 -3.37
C ARG A 359 12.84 16.51 -3.06
N ARG A 360 13.47 15.93 -2.03
CA ARG A 360 13.19 14.56 -1.57
C ARG A 360 11.78 14.43 -1.01
N PHE A 361 11.34 15.41 -0.23
CA PHE A 361 10.02 15.43 0.38
C PHE A 361 8.91 15.56 -0.68
N THR A 362 9.02 16.48 -1.63
CA THR A 362 8.08 16.61 -2.76
C THR A 362 8.05 15.34 -3.61
N ARG A 363 9.22 14.73 -3.86
CA ARG A 363 9.28 13.43 -4.55
C ARG A 363 8.55 12.34 -3.77
N PHE A 364 8.75 12.24 -2.45
CA PHE A 364 8.04 11.30 -1.59
C PHE A 364 6.52 11.47 -1.69
N LEU A 365 6.01 12.71 -1.58
CA LEU A 365 4.58 12.99 -1.67
C LEU A 365 4.03 12.55 -3.03
N ALA A 366 4.76 12.84 -4.11
CA ALA A 366 4.34 12.47 -5.46
C ALA A 366 4.38 10.94 -5.68
N GLU A 367 5.46 10.27 -5.27
CA GLU A 367 5.64 8.82 -5.43
C GLU A 367 4.70 8.00 -4.56
N ASN A 368 4.26 8.52 -3.40
CA ASN A 368 3.25 7.90 -2.54
C ASN A 368 1.83 8.40 -2.83
N HIS A 369 1.64 9.12 -3.95
CA HIS A 369 0.34 9.60 -4.40
C HIS A 369 -0.47 10.34 -3.33
N VAL A 370 0.22 11.15 -2.51
CA VAL A 370 -0.41 11.92 -1.43
C VAL A 370 -1.08 13.14 -2.06
N LEU A 371 -2.41 13.21 -2.08
CA LEU A 371 -3.16 14.35 -2.61
C LEU A 371 -3.43 15.39 -1.53
N ASP A 372 -3.99 16.54 -1.91
CA ASP A 372 -4.40 17.59 -0.98
C ASP A 372 -5.39 17.05 0.06
N GLY A 373 -5.13 17.33 1.33
CA GLY A 373 -5.87 16.78 2.45
C GLY A 373 -5.56 15.32 2.79
N ASP A 374 -4.72 14.62 2.03
CA ASP A 374 -4.21 13.31 2.46
C ASP A 374 -3.16 13.48 3.56
N GLY A 375 -3.20 12.56 4.52
CA GLY A 375 -2.27 12.54 5.63
C GLY A 375 -0.96 11.84 5.28
N TYR A 376 0.15 12.27 5.88
CA TYR A 376 1.44 11.59 5.84
C TYR A 376 2.19 11.81 7.17
N TYR A 377 3.12 10.90 7.47
CA TYR A 377 4.02 11.01 8.62
C TYR A 377 5.42 11.42 8.19
N VAL A 378 6.15 12.05 9.11
CA VAL A 378 7.55 12.40 8.95
C VAL A 378 8.32 11.66 10.04
N TYR A 379 9.28 10.85 9.64
CA TYR A 379 10.00 9.98 10.58
C TYR A 379 11.51 10.08 10.39
N PRO A 380 12.16 11.00 11.11
CA PRO A 380 13.61 11.14 11.09
C PRO A 380 14.25 9.95 11.81
N THR A 381 15.08 9.20 11.11
CA THR A 381 15.93 8.17 11.72
C THR A 381 17.23 8.79 12.25
N PRO A 382 17.87 8.17 13.26
CA PRO A 382 19.12 8.65 13.84
C PRO A 382 20.23 8.94 12.82
#